data_AF-A0A7T8GWR1-F1
#
_entry.id   AF-A0A7T8GWR1-F1
#
_cell.length_a   1.000
_cell.length_b   1.000
_cell.length_c   1.000
_cell.angle_alpha   90.00
_cell.angle_beta   90.00
_cell.angle_gamma   90.00
#
_symmetry.space_group_name_H-M   'P 1'
#
loop_
_entity.id
_entity.type
_entity.pdbx_description
1 polymer ?
#
loop_
_entity_poly.entity_id
_entity_poly.type
_entity_poly.pdbx_seq_one_letter_code
_entity_poly.pdbx_strand_id
1 'polypeptide(L)'
;MRKRDWSKDPIRTSDSVQLKFLENFAEWLEKWEKQKTLGLSKETFLCAIQTSKAMPKLIVHLLEKEGMDYVLTGKICSDPIEKRFGDYRSLEGQTIT
;
A
#
# COMPACT_ATOMS: atom_id res chain seq x y z
N MET A 1 11.19 -19.60 12.76
CA MET A 1 10.44 -18.50 13.40
C MET A 1 10.76 -17.20 12.67
N ARG A 2 9.79 -16.56 12.02
CA ARG A 2 10.02 -15.29 11.28
C ARG A 2 10.14 -14.16 12.30
N LYS A 3 11.26 -13.42 12.31
CA LYS A 3 11.45 -12.28 13.21
C LYS A 3 10.40 -11.21 12.92
N ARG A 4 9.79 -10.64 13.96
CA ARG A 4 8.80 -9.56 13.83
C ARG A 4 9.48 -8.32 13.24
N ASP A 5 8.85 -7.78 12.20
CA ASP A 5 9.30 -6.57 11.53
C ASP A 5 8.53 -5.40 12.13
N TRP A 6 9.23 -4.55 12.89
CA TRP A 6 8.64 -3.39 13.56
C TRP A 6 8.06 -2.37 12.59
N SER A 7 8.56 -2.31 11.34
CA SER A 7 8.04 -1.41 10.31
C SER A 7 6.63 -1.79 9.84
N LYS A 8 6.19 -3.02 10.14
CA LYS A 8 4.87 -3.55 9.81
C LYS A 8 3.88 -3.48 10.98
N ASP A 9 4.28 -2.88 12.10
CA ASP A 9 3.39 -2.72 13.25
C ASP A 9 2.20 -1.80 12.89
N PRO A 10 1.02 -2.03 13.52
CA PRO A 10 -0.18 -1.22 13.26
C PRO A 10 0.07 0.26 13.53
N ILE A 11 -0.47 1.12 12.66
CA ILE A 11 -0.36 2.57 12.83
C ILE A 11 -1.45 3.01 13.79
N ARG A 12 -1.07 3.64 14.91
CA ARG A 12 -1.99 4.05 15.99
C ARG A 12 -2.09 5.56 16.18
N THR A 13 -1.20 6.31 15.54
CA THR A 13 -1.10 7.77 15.70
C THR A 13 -0.86 8.41 14.34
N SER A 14 -1.39 9.62 14.16
CA SER A 14 -1.19 10.45 12.99
C SER A 14 0.22 11.03 12.89
N ASP A 15 0.99 11.06 13.99
CA ASP A 15 2.42 11.42 13.99
C ASP A 15 3.33 10.18 14.00
N SER A 16 3.06 9.23 13.08
CA SER A 16 3.85 8.00 12.99
C SER A 16 4.98 8.10 11.95
N VAL A 17 6.09 7.43 12.21
CA VAL A 17 7.25 7.37 11.29
C VAL A 17 6.84 6.76 9.94
N GLN A 18 5.88 5.84 9.95
CA GLN A 18 5.32 5.22 8.75
C GLN A 18 4.65 6.24 7.83
N LEU A 19 3.93 7.23 8.37
CA LEU A 19 3.28 8.27 7.59
C LEU A 19 4.31 9.22 6.96
N LYS A 20 5.29 9.67 7.74
CA LYS A 20 6.42 10.49 7.26
C LYS A 20 7.20 9.77 6.16
N PHE A 21 7.37 8.45 6.28
CA PHE A 21 8.01 7.65 5.24
C PHE A 21 7.23 7.71 3.92
N LEU A 22 5.90 7.54 3.93
CA LEU A 22 5.06 7.58 2.73
C LEU A 22 5.11 8.95 2.04
N GLU A 23 5.11 10.03 2.81
CA GLU A 23 5.25 11.39 2.30
C GLU A 23 6.62 11.61 1.64
N ASN A 24 7.70 11.26 2.34
CA ASN A 24 9.06 11.36 1.80
C ASN A 24 9.26 10.47 0.57
N PHE A 25 8.63 9.29 0.55
CA PHE A 25 8.69 8.38 -0.58
C PHE A 25 7.96 8.96 -1.80
N ALA A 26 6.80 9.59 -1.60
CA ALA A 26 6.09 10.30 -2.67
C ALA A 26 6.95 11.45 -3.25
N GLU A 27 7.59 12.26 -2.41
CA GLU A 27 8.49 13.31 -2.89
C GLU A 27 9.69 12.76 -3.67
N TRP A 28 10.24 11.64 -3.21
CA TRP A 28 11.33 10.96 -3.89
C TRP A 28 10.89 10.45 -5.27
N LEU A 29 9.70 9.85 -5.38
CA LEU A 29 9.13 9.41 -6.65
C LEU A 29 8.92 10.58 -7.62
N GLU A 30 8.42 11.73 -7.15
CA GLU A 30 8.26 12.92 -7.99
C GLU A 30 9.60 13.47 -8.50
N LYS A 31 10.63 13.46 -7.64
CA LYS A 31 11.99 13.87 -8.03
C LYS A 31 12.54 12.90 -9.07
N TRP A 32 12.35 11.60 -8.88
CA TRP A 32 12.80 10.57 -9.82
C TRP A 32 12.09 10.67 -11.18
N GLU A 33 10.78 10.84 -11.21
CA GLU A 33 10.02 11.03 -12.45
C GLU A 33 10.52 12.24 -13.26
N LYS A 34 10.83 13.34 -12.56
CA LYS A 34 11.34 14.58 -13.19
C LYS A 34 12.75 14.44 -13.79
N GLN A 35 13.56 13.51 -13.28
CA GLN A 35 14.92 13.28 -13.81
C GLN A 35 14.90 12.67 -15.22
N LYS A 36 13.77 12.13 -15.69
CA LYS A 36 13.61 11.49 -17.01
C LYS A 36 14.70 10.46 -17.33
N THR A 37 15.23 9.81 -16.29
CA THR A 37 16.17 8.71 -16.38
C THR A 37 15.43 7.39 -16.65
N LEU A 38 16.17 6.33 -16.97
CA LEU A 38 15.61 4.97 -17.01
C LEU A 38 14.89 4.68 -15.68
N GLY A 39 13.62 4.29 -15.76
CA GLY A 39 12.75 4.13 -14.60
C GLY A 39 11.42 3.51 -14.95
N LEU A 40 10.41 3.80 -14.13
CA LEU A 40 9.05 3.28 -14.28
C LEU A 40 8.34 3.91 -15.48
N SER A 41 7.28 3.27 -15.97
CA SER A 41 6.39 3.92 -16.94
C SER A 41 5.70 5.13 -16.31
N LYS A 42 5.21 6.05 -17.14
CA LYS A 42 4.47 7.24 -16.69
C LYS A 42 3.26 6.86 -15.83
N GLU A 43 2.52 5.84 -16.24
CA GLU A 43 1.33 5.33 -15.55
C GLU A 43 1.71 4.74 -14.19
N THR A 44 2.84 4.03 -14.13
CA THR A 44 3.34 3.42 -12.90
C THR A 44 3.82 4.50 -11.93
N PHE A 45 4.54 5.53 -12.39
CA PHE A 45 4.91 6.69 -11.57
C PHE A 45 3.67 7.38 -11.02
N LEU A 46 2.70 7.68 -11.88
CA LEU A 46 1.45 8.33 -11.48
C LEU A 46 0.75 7.53 -10.36
N CYS A 47 0.58 6.22 -10.55
CA CYS A 47 -0.05 5.34 -9.58
C CYS A 47 0.73 5.30 -8.26
N ALA A 48 2.05 5.15 -8.32
CA ALA A 48 2.91 5.08 -7.13
C ALA A 48 2.88 6.39 -6.32
N ILE A 49 2.95 7.54 -7.01
CA ILE A 49 2.88 8.88 -6.38
C ILE A 49 1.50 9.09 -5.76
N GLN A 50 0.42 8.83 -6.50
CA GLN A 50 -0.94 9.01 -6.01
C GLN A 50 -1.21 8.13 -4.79
N THR A 51 -0.84 6.86 -4.84
CA THR A 51 -1.03 5.91 -3.74
C THR A 51 -0.23 6.35 -2.51
N SER A 52 1.03 6.73 -2.68
CA SER A 52 1.91 7.17 -1.58
C SER A 52 1.42 8.47 -0.94
N LYS A 53 0.78 9.37 -1.70
CA LYS A 53 0.17 10.60 -1.17
C LYS A 53 -1.20 10.39 -0.51
N ALA A 54 -2.00 9.48 -1.04
CA ALA A 54 -3.36 9.24 -0.57
C ALA A 54 -3.39 8.40 0.71
N MET A 55 -2.52 7.39 0.78
CA MET A 55 -2.43 6.47 1.92
C MET A 55 -2.28 7.19 3.28
N PRO A 56 -1.34 8.14 3.48
CA PRO A 56 -1.23 8.82 4.77
C PRO A 56 -2.47 9.64 5.13
N LYS A 57 -3.07 10.32 4.14
CA LYS A 57 -4.32 11.09 4.34
C LYS A 57 -5.49 10.18 4.76
N LEU A 58 -5.59 9.01 4.14
CA LEU A 58 -6.59 8.01 4.49
C LEU A 58 -6.38 7.49 5.92
N ILE A 59 -5.14 7.16 6.29
CA ILE A 59 -4.82 6.69 7.64
C ILE A 59 -5.17 7.75 8.69
N VAL A 60 -4.78 9.01 8.47
CA VAL A 60 -5.12 10.12 9.38
C VAL A 60 -6.64 10.29 9.50
N HIS A 61 -7.37 10.21 8.38
CA HIS A 61 -8.82 10.25 8.39
C HIS A 61 -9.44 9.12 9.23
N LEU A 62 -8.98 7.88 9.04
CA LEU A 62 -9.48 6.72 9.78
C LEU A 62 -9.19 6.80 11.29
N LEU A 63 -8.03 7.33 11.67
CA LEU A 63 -7.66 7.48 13.08
C LEU A 63 -8.39 8.65 13.74
N GLU A 64 -8.37 9.83 13.13
CA GLU A 64 -8.83 11.07 13.77
C GLU A 64 -10.32 11.34 13.59
N LYS A 65 -10.90 10.96 12.45
CA LYS A 65 -12.32 11.23 12.14
C LYS A 65 -13.22 10.03 12.38
N GLU A 66 -12.79 8.85 11.97
CA GLU A 66 -13.56 7.61 12.17
C GLU A 66 -13.29 6.95 13.53
N GLY A 67 -12.31 7.44 14.30
CA GLY A 67 -12.03 6.99 15.65
C GLY A 67 -11.46 5.57 15.74
N MET A 68 -10.78 5.08 14.70
CA MET A 68 -10.14 3.76 14.74
C MET A 68 -8.93 3.76 15.68
N ASP A 69 -8.80 2.72 16.52
CA ASP A 69 -7.65 2.56 17.43
C ASP A 69 -6.32 2.33 16.70
N TYR A 70 -6.40 1.73 15.52
CA TYR A 70 -5.26 1.46 14.66
C TYR A 70 -5.67 1.18 13.21
N VAL A 71 -4.72 1.35 12.29
CA VAL A 71 -4.88 1.05 10.87
C VAL A 71 -3.82 0.05 10.41
N LEU A 72 -4.24 -0.95 9.65
CA LEU A 72 -3.39 -1.93 8.99
C LEU A 72 -3.34 -1.64 7.49
N THR A 73 -2.25 -1.06 7.01
CA THR A 73 -2.10 -0.70 5.59
C THR A 73 -2.14 -1.91 4.66
N GLY A 74 -1.67 -3.08 5.11
CA GLY A 74 -1.76 -4.34 4.36
C GLY A 74 -3.18 -4.88 4.19
N LYS A 75 -4.21 -4.23 4.73
CA LYS A 75 -5.62 -4.51 4.44
C LYS A 75 -6.19 -3.61 3.35
N ILE A 76 -5.45 -2.58 2.95
CA ILE A 76 -5.83 -1.61 1.91
C ILE A 76 -5.11 -2.03 0.60
N CYS A 77 -5.41 -3.23 0.12
CA CYS A 77 -4.88 -3.78 -1.13
C CYS A 77 -5.86 -4.75 -1.79
N SER A 78 -5.64 -5.06 -3.06
CA SER A 78 -6.44 -6.00 -3.85
C SER A 78 -6.05 -7.48 -3.63
N ASP A 79 -4.97 -7.78 -2.91
CA ASP A 79 -4.49 -9.16 -2.73
C ASP A 79 -5.59 -10.15 -2.28
N PRO A 80 -6.51 -9.81 -1.34
CA PRO A 80 -7.56 -10.74 -0.93
C PRO A 80 -8.54 -11.09 -2.07
N ILE A 81 -8.88 -10.12 -2.93
CA ILE A 81 -9.77 -10.36 -4.07
C ILE A 81 -9.03 -11.12 -5.19
N GLU A 82 -7.75 -10.81 -5.41
CA GLU A 82 -6.92 -11.54 -6.37
C GLU A 82 -6.72 -13.01 -5.97
N LYS A 83 -6.50 -13.27 -4.68
CA LYS A 83 -6.46 -14.62 -4.12
C LYS A 83 -7.78 -15.35 -4.41
N ARG A 84 -8.91 -14.70 -4.16
CA ARG A 84 -10.23 -15.28 -4.41
C ARG A 84 -10.43 -15.61 -5.90
N PHE A 85 -9.97 -14.75 -6.81
CA PHE A 85 -9.96 -15.08 -8.24
C PHE A 85 -9.01 -16.22 -8.59
N GLY A 86 -7.88 -16.35 -7.88
CA GLY A 86 -6.99 -17.50 -7.99
C GLY A 86 -7.67 -18.81 -7.59
N ASP A 87 -8.40 -18.80 -6.48
CA ASP A 87 -9.19 -19.95 -6.02
C ASP A 87 -10.21 -20.37 -7.09
N TYR A 88 -10.96 -19.42 -7.66
CA TYR A 88 -11.91 -19.69 -8.73
C TYR A 88 -11.25 -20.32 -9.98
N ARG A 89 -10.12 -19.75 -10.44
CA ARG A 89 -9.37 -20.32 -11.56
C ARG A 89 -8.86 -21.73 -11.26
N SER A 90 -8.46 -22.00 -10.01
CA SER A 90 -7.97 -23.32 -9.61
C SER A 90 -9.08 -24.36 -9.55
N LEU A 91 -10.30 -23.97 -9.19
CA LEU A 91 -11.45 -24.87 -9.14
C LEU A 91 -11.91 -25.28 -10.55
N GLU A 92 -11.83 -24.38 -11.53
CA GLU A 92 -12.17 -24.69 -12.93
C GLU A 92 -11.11 -25.59 -13.60
N GLY A 93 -9.84 -25.49 -13.20
CA GLY A 93 -8.75 -26.36 -13.68
C GLY A 93 -8.74 -27.78 -13.10
N GLN A 94 -9.59 -28.07 -12.10
CA GLN A 94 -9.71 -29.39 -11.47
C GLN A 94 -10.82 -30.26 -12.09
N THR A 95 -11.17 -30.00 -13.34
CA THR A 95 -11.95 -30.94 -14.16
C THR A 95 -10.96 -31.77 -14.99
N ILE A 96 -10.43 -32.85 -14.42
CA ILE A 96 -9.72 -33.89 -15.18
C ILE A 96 -10.57 -35.17 -15.12
N THR A 97 -10.79 -35.78 -16.29
CA THR A 97 -10.99 -37.22 -16.57
C THR A 97 -12.03 -38.02 -15.79
#